data_AF-A0A8X8AYD3-F1
#
_entry.id   AF-A0A8X8AYD3-F1
#
_cell.length_a   1.000
_cell.length_b   1.000
_cell.length_c   1.000
_cell.angle_alpha   90.00
_cell.angle_beta   90.00
_cell.angle_gamma   90.00
#
_symmetry.space_group_name_H-M   'P 1'
#
loop_
_entity.id
_entity.type
_entity.pdbx_description
1 polymer ?
#
loop_
_entity_poly.entity_id
_entity_poly.type
_entity_poly.pdbx_seq_one_letter_code
_entity_poly.pdbx_strand_id
1 'polypeptide(L)' 'MSVDEYKEFFLSHEIVATKDEPYLIQLARDGLNDSIGDALESTEFATLEEFFQGAAAVEEILEIEKSPEKNP' A
#
# COMPACT_ATOMS: atom_id res chain seq x y z
N MET A 1 5.75 -7.41 6.96
CA MET A 1 4.85 -7.84 5.89
C MET A 1 5.02 -6.83 4.79
N SER A 2 5.36 -7.26 3.59
CA SER A 2 5.46 -6.35 2.44
C SER A 2 4.08 -5.87 2.00
N VAL A 3 4.03 -4.84 1.16
CA VAL A 3 2.78 -4.38 0.54
C VAL A 3 2.14 -5.49 -0.28
N ASP A 4 2.92 -6.31 -0.97
CA ASP A 4 2.41 -7.45 -1.74
C ASP A 4 1.78 -8.52 -0.85
N GLU A 5 2.44 -8.89 0.25
CA GLU A 5 1.87 -9.83 1.23
C GLU A 5 0.59 -9.27 1.87
N TYR A 6 0.57 -7.97 2.17
CA TYR A 6 -0.60 -7.29 2.71
C TYR A 6 -1.75 -7.27 1.71
N LYS A 7 -1.46 -6.99 0.43
CA LYS A 7 -2.44 -7.00 -0.66
C LYS A 7 -3.11 -8.36 -0.78
N GLU A 8 -2.34 -9.44 -0.82
CA GLU A 8 -2.89 -10.79 -0.89
C GLU A 8 -3.79 -11.10 0.32
N PHE A 9 -3.33 -10.74 1.52
CA PHE A 9 -4.12 -10.89 2.74
C PHE A 9 -5.42 -10.09 2.68
N PHE A 10 -5.36 -8.82 2.30
CA PHE A 10 -6.50 -7.91 2.24
C PHE A 10 -7.54 -8.39 1.22
N LEU A 11 -7.09 -8.77 0.01
CA LEU A 11 -7.96 -9.26 -1.07
C LEU A 11 -8.60 -10.61 -0.75
N SER A 12 -8.03 -11.41 0.16
CA SER A 12 -8.63 -12.66 0.63
C SER A 12 -9.83 -12.45 1.56
N HIS A 13 -10.00 -11.25 2.12
CA HIS A 13 -11.04 -10.98 3.10
C HIS A 13 -12.40 -10.72 2.44
N GLU A 14 -13.45 -11.32 3.00
CA GLU A 14 -14.83 -11.19 2.51
C GLU A 14 -15.34 -9.73 2.44
N ILE A 15 -14.68 -8.80 3.15
CA ILE A 15 -15.04 -7.39 3.15
C ILE A 15 -14.87 -6.77 1.77
N VAL A 16 -13.91 -7.25 0.98
CA VAL A 16 -13.63 -6.78 -0.39
C VAL A 16 -14.81 -7.07 -1.33
N ALA A 17 -15.56 -8.14 -1.09
CA ALA A 17 -16.74 -8.47 -1.87
C ALA A 17 -18.02 -7.73 -1.44
N THR A 18 -18.00 -7.03 -0.30
CA THR A 18 -19.21 -6.45 0.33
C THR A 18 -19.18 -4.92 0.46
N LYS A 19 -18.02 -4.29 0.27
CA LYS A 19 -17.83 -2.85 0.42
C LYS A 19 -17.46 -2.19 -0.91
N ASP A 20 -17.66 -0.89 -0.96
CA ASP A 20 -17.30 -0.06 -2.11
C ASP A 20 -15.81 0.30 -2.10
N GLU A 21 -15.30 0.57 -3.30
CA GLU A 21 -13.91 0.94 -3.58
C GLU A 21 -13.37 2.04 -2.64
N PRO A 22 -14.05 3.20 -2.46
CA PRO A 22 -13.53 4.27 -1.59
C PRO A 22 -13.35 3.84 -0.14
N TYR A 23 -14.29 3.05 0.40
CA TYR A 23 -14.18 2.52 1.75
C TYR A 23 -13.03 1.52 1.86
N LEU A 24 -12.88 0.64 0.87
CA LEU A 24 -11.82 -0.35 0.87
C LEU A 24 -10.44 0.30 0.75
N ILE A 25 -10.30 1.37 -0.04
CA ILE A 25 -9.04 2.14 -0.16
C ILE A 25 -8.68 2.78 1.18
N GLN A 26 -9.65 3.40 1.88
CA GLN A 26 -9.40 3.95 3.23
C GLN A 26 -8.99 2.86 4.22
N LEU A 27 -9.72 1.74 4.24
CA LEU A 27 -9.39 0.63 5.12
C LEU A 27 -8.01 0.02 4.81
N ALA A 28 -7.67 -0.11 3.52
CA ALA A 28 -6.38 -0.62 3.09
C ALA A 28 -5.26 0.34 3.53
N ARG A 29 -5.46 1.66 3.39
CA ARG A 29 -4.54 2.71 3.83
C ARG A 29 -4.30 2.67 5.33
N ASP A 30 -5.36 2.55 6.13
CA ASP A 30 -5.25 2.48 7.60
C ASP A 30 -4.51 1.22 8.10
N GLY A 31 -4.46 0.16 7.28
CA GLY A 31 -3.75 -1.08 7.62
C GLY A 31 -2.31 -1.16 7.08
N LEU A 32 -1.85 -0.18 6.31
CA LEU A 32 -0.44 -0.07 5.93
C LEU A 32 0.41 0.46 7.09
N ASN A 33 1.73 0.32 6.97
CA ASN A 33 2.63 0.98 7.92
C ASN A 33 2.57 2.51 7.75
N ASP A 34 2.79 3.24 8.85
CA ASP A 34 2.72 4.71 8.90
C ASP A 34 3.58 5.38 7.81
N SER A 35 4.78 4.86 7.51
CA SER A 35 5.67 5.46 6.50
C SER A 35 5.10 5.40 5.08
N ILE A 36 4.41 4.30 4.72
CA ILE A 36 3.75 4.18 3.42
C ILE A 36 2.43 4.94 3.43
N GLY A 37 1.68 4.88 4.53
CA GLY A 37 0.42 5.61 4.71
C GLY A 37 0.62 7.13 4.56
N ASP A 38 1.62 7.69 5.24
CA ASP A 38 1.98 9.12 5.17
C ASP A 38 2.41 9.53 3.76
N ALA A 39 3.20 8.70 3.08
CA ALA A 39 3.65 8.97 1.72
C ALA A 39 2.49 8.97 0.70
N LEU A 40 1.38 8.30 1.01
CA LEU A 40 0.20 8.20 0.17
C LEU A 40 -0.96 9.10 0.63
N GLU A 41 -0.82 9.85 1.72
CA GLU A 41 -1.91 10.60 2.36
C GLU A 41 -2.62 11.52 1.35
N SER A 42 -1.83 12.29 0.60
CA SER A 42 -2.31 13.27 -0.39
C SER A 42 -2.64 12.68 -1.77
N THR A 43 -2.45 11.38 -1.98
CA THR A 43 -2.72 10.72 -3.27
C THR A 43 -4.13 10.13 -3.25
N GLU A 44 -4.98 10.56 -4.18
CA GLU A 44 -6.29 9.94 -4.39
C GLU A 44 -6.19 8.79 -5.39
N PHE A 45 -6.89 7.69 -5.11
CA PHE A 45 -6.93 6.50 -5.95
C PHE A 45 -8.37 6.20 -6.31
N ALA A 46 -8.62 5.81 -7.57
CA ALA A 46 -9.97 5.47 -8.02
C ALA A 46 -10.28 3.99 -7.77
N THR A 47 -9.25 3.15 -7.69
CA THR A 47 -9.37 1.71 -7.43
C THR A 47 -8.36 1.20 -6.40
N LEU A 48 -8.69 0.09 -5.75
CA LEU A 48 -7.81 -0.66 -4.87
C LEU A 48 -6.54 -1.13 -5.59
N GLU A 49 -6.66 -1.50 -6.87
CA GLU A 49 -5.50 -1.92 -7.67
C GLU A 49 -4.48 -0.78 -7.80
N GLU A 50 -4.93 0.42 -8.19
CA GLU A 50 -4.08 1.60 -8.27
C GLU A 50 -3.47 1.96 -6.91
N PHE A 51 -4.25 1.85 -5.83
CA PHE A 51 -3.76 2.08 -4.48
C PHE A 51 -2.61 1.14 -4.10
N PHE A 52 -2.78 -0.17 -4.33
CA PHE A 52 -1.73 -1.14 -4.01
C PHE A 52 -0.49 -1.00 -4.92
N GLN A 53 -0.67 -0.62 -6.18
CA GLN A 53 0.47 -0.29 -7.06
C GLN A 53 1.26 0.91 -6.53
N GLY A 54 0.55 1.96 -6.08
CA GLY A 54 1.17 3.13 -5.45
C GLY A 54 1.92 2.76 -4.17
N ALA A 55 1.31 1.95 -3.31
CA ALA A 55 1.93 1.47 -2.08
C ALA A 55 3.20 0.63 -2.33
N ALA A 56 3.17 -0.26 -3.32
CA ALA A 56 4.35 -1.07 -3.67
C ALA A 56 5.51 -0.22 -4.19
N ALA A 57 5.21 0.80 -5.01
CA ALA A 57 6.22 1.74 -5.49
C ALA A 57 6.85 2.55 -4.34
N VAL A 58 6.05 2.96 -3.35
CA VAL A 58 6.57 3.66 -2.16
C VAL A 58 7.42 2.72 -1.32
N GLU A 59 7.01 1.46 -1.13
CA GLU A 59 7.80 0.47 -0.40
C GLU A 59 9.17 0.26 -1.05
N GLU A 60 9.23 0.10 -2.37
CA GLU A 60 10.49 -0.05 -3.12
C GLU A 60 11.41 1.17 -2.92
N ILE A 61 10.88 2.39 -3.00
CA ILE A 61 11.66 3.62 -2.75
C ILE A 61 12.22 3.63 -1.32
N LEU A 62 11.40 3.29 -0.32
CA LEU A 62 11.81 3.26 1.08
C LEU A 62 12.85 2.16 1.36
N GLU A 63 12.78 1.03 0.67
CA GLU A 63 13.79 -0.03 0.76
C GLU A 63 15.13 0.40 0.16
N ILE A 64 15.10 1.10 -0.99
CA ILE A 64 16.28 1.69 -1.62
C ILE A 64 16.92 2.76 -0.71
N GLU A 65 16.13 3.65 -0.12
CA GLU A 65 16.64 4.68 0.80
C GLU A 65 17.27 4.10 2.07
N LYS A 66 16.76 2.96 2.57
CA LYS A 66 17.31 2.26 3.74
C LYS A 66 18.55 1.45 3.43
N SER A 67 18.79 1.12 2.16
CA SER A 67 19.98 0.42 1.69
C SER A 67 20.87 1.39 0.93
N PRO A 68 21.66 2.26 1.62
CA PRO A 68 22.64 3.05 0.92
C PRO A 68 23.60 2.05 0.29
N GLU A 69 23.60 1.97 -1.03
CA GLU A 69 24.62 1.22 -1.75
C GLU A 69 25.97 1.65 -1.19
N LYS A 70 26.70 0.66 -0.63
CA LYS A 70 28.14 0.74 -0.50
C LYS A 70 28.67 0.98 -1.91
N ASN A 71 28.95 2.24 -2.24
CA ASN A 71 29.76 2.57 -3.40
C ASN A 71 31.04 1.70 -3.35
N PRO A 72 31.38 0.93 -4.41
CA PRO A 72 32.71 0.38 -4.56
C PRO A 72 33.77 1.48 -4.74
#